data_AF-A0A818I5Z0-F1
#
_entry.id   AF-A0A818I5Z0-F1
#
_cell.length_a   1.000
_cell.length_b   1.000
_cell.length_c   1.000
_cell.angle_alpha   90.00
_cell.angle_beta   90.00
_cell.angle_gamma   90.00
#
_symmetry.space_group_name_H-M   'P 1'
#
loop_
_entity.id
_entity.type
_entity.pdbx_description
1 polymer ?
#
loop_
_entity_poly.entity_id
_entity_poly.type
_entity_poly.pdbx_seq_one_letter_code
_entity_poly.pdbx_strand_id
1 'polypeptide(L)'
;MLPETPYEKVADWWVFDFEYADTSRASSMIGAAINNNETFITWSADDEFVIDQRGYATLVREEAKNFATNENILYNSVVKNIVYSDTAVNITLANGTTILADYAICTFSIGVLQHNDVKFIPTFPSWKREAIFAIKMVTYTKNFLKFPRKFWKNTQFFLYADSYRRGYYPQWQSLSEIGFLPRSNILFVTVVTDESYVVEAQSNNQTLSQIMTVLKSMFGNDIPDPDNFYYYRWNQDPLYRGSYSNWPTGTSECQFANAQRSIGRLYFAGEAYSQKYFGFVHGAYMEGLRVGKLVADCVSGNSCVTSNLDYSCQR
;
A
#
# COMPACT_ATOMS: atom_id res chain seq x y z
N MET A 1 -1.17 24.42 15.26
CA MET A 1 -1.84 24.22 16.57
C MET A 1 -2.17 22.74 16.68
N LEU A 2 -1.97 22.10 17.85
CA LEU A 2 -2.34 20.69 18.01
C LEU A 2 -3.87 20.59 18.10
N PRO A 3 -4.52 19.59 17.48
CA PRO A 3 -5.96 19.42 17.61
C PRO A 3 -6.32 18.99 19.04
N GLU A 4 -7.17 19.77 19.72
CA GLU A 4 -7.49 19.56 21.14
C GLU A 4 -8.86 18.89 21.29
N THR A 5 -9.85 19.35 20.53
CA THR A 5 -11.21 18.84 20.57
C THR A 5 -11.36 17.56 19.72
N PRO A 6 -12.37 16.70 20.00
CA PRO A 6 -12.68 15.55 19.14
C PRO A 6 -12.91 15.93 17.67
N TYR A 7 -13.55 17.07 17.42
CA TYR A 7 -13.84 17.57 16.08
C TYR A 7 -12.57 18.01 15.33
N GLU A 8 -11.67 18.71 16.02
CA GLU A 8 -10.37 19.07 15.44
C GLU A 8 -9.52 17.83 15.16
N LYS A 9 -9.56 16.83 16.05
CA LYS A 9 -8.80 15.58 15.88
C LYS A 9 -9.28 14.78 14.68
N VAL A 10 -10.60 14.68 14.47
CA VAL A 10 -11.14 13.96 13.29
C VAL A 10 -10.94 14.75 12.00
N ALA A 11 -10.99 16.09 12.05
CA ALA A 11 -10.68 16.93 10.90
C ALA A 11 -9.21 16.81 10.49
N ASP A 12 -8.28 16.87 11.45
CA ASP A 12 -6.84 16.63 11.24
C ASP A 12 -6.58 15.22 10.68
N TRP A 13 -7.25 14.20 11.22
CA TRP A 13 -7.18 12.82 10.71
C TRP A 13 -7.67 12.73 9.26
N TRP A 14 -8.82 13.34 8.94
CA TRP A 14 -9.41 13.32 7.60
C TRP A 14 -8.51 14.00 6.56
N VAL A 15 -7.83 15.08 6.93
CA VAL A 15 -6.97 15.83 6.02
C VAL A 15 -5.66 15.10 5.69
N PHE A 16 -5.14 14.27 6.62
CA PHE A 16 -3.80 13.70 6.47
C PHE A 16 -3.78 12.17 6.59
N ASP A 17 -4.15 11.64 7.75
CA ASP A 17 -4.09 10.20 8.05
C ASP A 17 -4.96 9.37 7.11
N PHE A 18 -6.08 9.93 6.64
CA PHE A 18 -6.97 9.27 5.67
C PHE A 18 -6.26 8.91 4.36
N GLU A 19 -5.22 9.63 3.96
CA GLU A 19 -4.49 9.37 2.71
C GLU A 19 -3.16 8.67 3.00
N TYR A 20 -2.39 9.17 3.97
CA TYR A 20 -1.04 8.68 4.26
C TYR A 20 -0.98 7.56 5.29
N ALA A 21 -2.14 7.15 5.79
CA ALA A 21 -2.34 6.12 6.80
C ALA A 21 -1.56 6.31 8.10
N ASP A 22 -1.04 7.51 8.35
CA ASP A 22 -0.23 7.86 9.51
C ASP A 22 -0.35 9.37 9.77
N THR A 23 0.08 9.81 10.95
CA THR A 23 -0.02 11.21 11.33
C THR A 23 0.93 12.10 10.52
N SER A 24 0.55 13.37 10.38
CA SER A 24 1.41 14.43 9.83
C SER A 24 2.74 14.64 10.58
N ARG A 25 2.85 14.14 11.82
CA ARG A 25 4.08 14.20 12.63
C ARG A 25 5.03 13.06 12.36
N ALA A 26 4.49 11.90 12.00
CA ALA A 26 5.28 10.72 11.65
C ALA A 26 5.71 10.76 10.18
N SER A 27 4.96 11.47 9.33
CA SER A 27 5.17 11.53 7.87
C SER A 27 5.95 12.77 7.45
N SER A 28 6.73 12.65 6.38
CA SER A 28 7.45 13.74 5.74
C SER A 28 6.46 14.70 5.09
N MET A 29 6.34 15.92 5.61
CA MET A 29 5.47 16.96 5.02
C MET A 29 5.86 17.30 3.59
N ILE A 30 7.16 17.35 3.29
CA ILE A 30 7.66 17.64 1.92
C ILE A 30 7.30 16.48 0.99
N GLY A 31 7.54 15.24 1.43
CA GLY A 31 7.23 14.05 0.64
C GLY A 31 5.73 13.92 0.37
N ALA A 32 4.91 14.10 1.40
CA ALA A 32 3.45 14.12 1.28
C ALA A 32 2.94 15.26 0.37
N ALA A 33 3.50 16.47 0.47
CA ALA A 33 3.08 17.58 -0.40
C ALA A 33 3.42 17.32 -1.88
N ILE A 34 4.63 16.82 -2.17
CA ILE A 34 5.02 16.44 -3.54
C ILE A 34 4.10 15.31 -4.04
N ASN A 35 3.93 14.28 -3.23
CA ASN A 35 3.09 13.14 -3.57
C ASN A 35 1.63 13.52 -3.86
N ASN A 36 1.04 14.37 -3.00
CA ASN A 36 -0.32 14.85 -3.19
C ASN A 36 -0.46 15.64 -4.50
N ASN A 37 0.45 16.59 -4.74
CA ASN A 37 0.37 17.43 -5.94
C ASN A 37 0.55 16.61 -7.22
N GLU A 38 1.57 15.75 -7.25
CA GLU A 38 1.88 14.94 -8.43
C GLU A 38 0.80 13.87 -8.69
N THR A 39 0.12 13.38 -7.64
CA THR A 39 -0.92 12.34 -7.76
C THR A 39 -2.29 12.93 -8.05
N PHE A 40 -2.74 13.92 -7.28
CA PHE A 40 -4.13 14.40 -7.32
C PHE A 40 -4.34 15.65 -8.16
N ILE A 41 -3.31 16.48 -8.38
CA ILE A 41 -3.45 17.73 -9.14
C ILE A 41 -3.00 17.57 -10.59
N THR A 42 -1.98 16.74 -10.85
CA THR A 42 -1.37 16.63 -12.18
C THR A 42 -2.24 15.89 -13.20
N TRP A 43 -3.00 14.87 -12.77
CA TRP A 43 -3.64 13.92 -13.70
C TRP A 43 -5.06 14.26 -14.09
N SER A 44 -5.81 14.85 -13.16
CA SER A 44 -7.23 15.16 -13.33
C SER A 44 -7.61 16.31 -12.40
N ALA A 45 -8.63 17.07 -12.77
CA ALA A 45 -9.24 18.05 -11.85
C ALA A 45 -10.10 17.36 -10.77
N ASP A 46 -10.56 16.14 -11.06
CA ASP A 46 -11.47 15.36 -10.23
C ASP A 46 -10.82 14.04 -9.78
N ASP A 47 -11.06 13.64 -8.53
CA ASP A 47 -10.69 12.34 -7.97
C ASP A 47 -11.86 11.35 -8.14
N GLU A 48 -11.74 10.49 -9.14
CA GLU A 48 -12.81 9.59 -9.57
C GLU A 48 -12.66 8.20 -8.96
N PHE A 49 -13.77 7.66 -8.46
CA PHE A 49 -13.79 6.30 -7.91
C PHE A 49 -14.04 5.26 -9.01
N VAL A 50 -13.21 4.21 -9.05
CA VAL A 50 -13.41 3.11 -9.99
C VAL A 50 -14.60 2.25 -9.58
N ILE A 51 -15.73 2.44 -10.27
CA ILE A 51 -17.00 1.72 -10.05
C ILE A 51 -17.15 0.44 -10.88
N ASP A 52 -16.16 0.07 -11.69
CA ASP A 52 -16.21 -1.15 -12.47
C ASP A 52 -16.38 -2.37 -11.56
N GLN A 53 -17.51 -3.08 -11.71
CA GLN A 53 -17.85 -4.21 -10.84
C GLN A 53 -16.92 -5.41 -11.00
N ARG A 54 -16.12 -5.46 -12.07
CA ARG A 54 -15.04 -6.45 -12.23
C ARG A 54 -13.87 -6.17 -11.29
N GLY A 55 -13.82 -4.96 -10.72
CA GLY A 55 -12.82 -4.48 -9.77
C GLY A 55 -11.56 -3.94 -10.45
N TYR A 56 -10.85 -3.03 -9.75
CA TYR A 56 -9.66 -2.34 -10.25
C TYR A 56 -8.57 -3.29 -10.78
N ALA A 57 -8.43 -4.48 -10.17
CA ALA A 57 -7.48 -5.51 -10.60
C ALA A 57 -7.70 -5.99 -12.05
N THR A 58 -8.89 -5.77 -12.62
CA THR A 58 -9.18 -6.07 -14.03
C THR A 58 -8.30 -5.24 -14.96
N LEU A 59 -8.05 -3.96 -14.65
CA LEU A 59 -7.19 -3.11 -15.46
C LEU A 59 -5.78 -3.69 -15.55
N VAL A 60 -5.21 -4.10 -14.41
CA VAL A 60 -3.88 -4.71 -14.33
C VAL A 60 -3.82 -6.02 -15.11
N ARG A 61 -4.85 -6.86 -15.01
CA ARG A 61 -4.91 -8.15 -15.73
C ARG A 61 -5.04 -7.98 -17.23
N GLU A 62 -5.87 -7.05 -17.69
CA GLU A 62 -6.05 -6.80 -19.13
C GLU A 62 -4.78 -6.18 -19.74
N GLU A 63 -4.11 -5.27 -19.03
CA GLU A 63 -2.81 -4.74 -19.46
C GLU A 63 -1.77 -5.86 -19.57
N ALA A 64 -1.75 -6.77 -18.59
CA ALA A 64 -0.80 -7.87 -18.56
C ALA A 64 -1.08 -8.94 -19.62
N LYS A 65 -2.32 -9.09 -20.10
CA LYS A 65 -2.80 -10.22 -20.90
C LYS A 65 -1.98 -10.51 -22.17
N ASN A 66 -1.35 -9.50 -22.75
CA ASN A 66 -0.56 -9.63 -23.98
C ASN A 66 0.83 -10.24 -23.74
N PHE A 67 1.32 -10.21 -22.50
CA PHE A 67 2.66 -10.68 -22.15
C PHE A 67 2.68 -11.64 -20.96
N ALA A 68 1.61 -11.72 -20.17
CA ALA A 68 1.45 -12.63 -19.05
C ALA A 68 0.71 -13.90 -19.52
N THR A 69 1.46 -14.97 -19.74
CA THR A 69 0.93 -16.30 -20.05
C THR A 69 1.12 -17.23 -18.86
N ASN A 70 0.39 -18.35 -18.84
CA ASN A 70 0.61 -19.39 -17.82
C ASN A 70 2.02 -20.01 -17.88
N GLU A 71 2.77 -19.77 -18.96
CA GLU A 71 4.14 -20.26 -19.13
C GLU A 71 5.17 -19.35 -18.46
N ASN A 72 4.89 -18.04 -18.33
CA ASN A 72 5.82 -17.07 -17.74
C ASN A 72 5.34 -16.43 -16.43
N ILE A 73 4.14 -16.79 -15.96
CA ILE A 73 3.68 -16.52 -14.59
C ILE A 73 3.51 -17.81 -13.81
N LEU A 74 4.29 -17.93 -12.73
CA LEU A 74 4.19 -19.03 -11.78
C LEU A 74 3.36 -18.60 -10.57
N TYR A 75 2.06 -18.91 -10.60
CA TYR A 75 1.20 -18.74 -9.43
C TYR A 75 1.54 -19.75 -8.32
N ASN A 76 1.07 -19.49 -7.10
CA ASN A 76 1.29 -20.36 -5.92
C ASN A 76 2.79 -20.69 -5.67
N SER A 77 3.68 -19.82 -6.12
CA SER A 77 5.12 -20.02 -6.14
C SER A 77 5.79 -19.02 -5.19
N VAL A 78 5.68 -19.29 -3.89
CA VAL A 78 6.21 -18.42 -2.84
C VAL A 78 7.74 -18.51 -2.82
N VAL A 79 8.42 -17.41 -3.09
CA VAL A 79 9.89 -17.30 -3.00
C VAL A 79 10.32 -17.35 -1.53
N LYS A 80 11.39 -18.09 -1.22
CA LYS A 80 11.96 -18.21 0.14
C LYS A 80 13.42 -17.86 0.24
N ASN A 81 14.22 -18.16 -0.78
CA ASN A 81 15.63 -17.78 -0.78
C ASN A 81 16.00 -17.14 -2.11
N ILE A 82 16.83 -16.10 -2.07
CA ILE A 82 17.39 -15.44 -3.25
C ILE A 82 18.90 -15.36 -3.04
N VAL A 83 19.65 -16.14 -3.82
CA VAL A 83 21.10 -16.05 -3.91
C VAL A 83 21.42 -15.15 -5.10
N TYR A 84 22.07 -14.01 -4.87
CA TYR A 84 22.37 -13.05 -5.94
C TYR A 84 23.86 -12.71 -5.98
N SER A 85 24.34 -12.36 -7.18
CA SER A 85 25.73 -11.99 -7.44
C SER A 85 25.81 -11.02 -8.62
N ASP A 86 27.04 -10.67 -9.03
CA ASP A 86 27.29 -9.86 -10.22
C ASP A 86 27.12 -10.65 -11.54
N THR A 87 26.92 -11.97 -11.46
CA THR A 87 26.87 -12.86 -12.64
C THR A 87 25.54 -13.61 -12.82
N ALA A 88 24.77 -13.82 -11.76
CA ALA A 88 23.48 -14.52 -11.82
C ALA A 88 22.65 -14.30 -10.54
N VAL A 89 21.38 -14.67 -10.62
CA VAL A 89 20.45 -14.77 -9.50
C VAL A 89 19.81 -16.16 -9.49
N ASN A 90 19.85 -16.83 -8.33
CA ASN A 90 19.21 -18.12 -8.10
C ASN A 90 18.11 -17.97 -7.04
N ILE A 91 16.88 -18.30 -7.42
CA ILE A 91 15.67 -18.13 -6.62
C ILE A 91 15.18 -19.50 -6.19
N THR A 92 15.01 -19.73 -4.90
CA THR A 92 14.43 -20.97 -4.36
C THR A 92 13.01 -20.70 -3.84
N LEU A 93 12.06 -21.48 -4.34
CA LEU A 93 10.66 -21.45 -3.94
C LEU A 93 10.42 -22.31 -2.69
N ALA A 94 9.28 -22.12 -2.03
CA ALA A 94 8.90 -22.83 -0.81
C ALA A 94 8.76 -24.35 -1.01
N ASN A 95 8.44 -24.79 -2.23
CA ASN A 95 8.37 -26.22 -2.59
C ASN A 95 9.75 -26.84 -2.92
N GLY A 96 10.84 -26.06 -2.84
CA GLY A 96 12.19 -26.49 -3.15
C GLY A 96 12.63 -26.29 -4.60
N THR A 97 11.73 -25.89 -5.51
CA THR A 97 12.08 -25.58 -6.89
C THR A 97 13.05 -24.39 -6.96
N THR A 98 14.09 -24.51 -7.79
CA THR A 98 15.07 -23.46 -8.03
C THR A 98 14.94 -22.88 -9.44
N ILE A 99 15.03 -21.57 -9.56
CA ILE A 99 15.01 -20.83 -10.82
C ILE A 99 16.32 -20.06 -10.93
N LEU A 100 17.10 -20.36 -11.96
CA LEU A 100 18.32 -19.62 -12.30
C LEU A 100 17.98 -18.56 -13.35
N ALA A 101 18.42 -17.33 -13.12
CA ALA A 101 18.23 -16.21 -14.02
C ALA A 101 19.51 -15.37 -14.13
N ASP A 102 19.72 -14.75 -15.29
CA ASP A 102 20.79 -13.78 -15.47
C ASP A 102 20.56 -12.54 -14.60
N TYR A 103 19.32 -12.05 -14.54
CA TYR A 103 18.91 -10.86 -13.79
C TYR A 103 17.59 -11.11 -13.08
N ALA A 104 17.33 -10.39 -11.99
CA ALA A 104 16.04 -10.42 -11.30
C ALA A 104 15.58 -9.00 -10.94
N ILE A 105 14.27 -8.76 -11.04
CA ILE A 105 13.61 -7.55 -10.54
C ILE A 105 12.79 -7.95 -9.31
N CYS A 106 13.18 -7.44 -8.16
CA CYS A 106 12.47 -7.61 -6.89
C CYS A 106 11.35 -6.57 -6.77
N THR A 107 10.11 -7.05 -6.73
CA THR A 107 8.91 -6.23 -6.54
C THR A 107 8.16 -6.56 -5.24
N PHE A 108 8.85 -7.20 -4.29
CA PHE A 108 8.29 -7.39 -2.95
C PHE A 108 7.92 -6.04 -2.33
N SER A 109 6.83 -6.04 -1.56
CA SER A 109 6.48 -4.87 -0.76
C SER A 109 7.63 -4.53 0.19
N ILE A 110 7.75 -3.26 0.58
CA ILE A 110 8.79 -2.86 1.53
C ILE A 110 8.63 -3.59 2.88
N GLY A 111 7.40 -3.94 3.25
CA GLY A 111 7.09 -4.70 4.46
C GLY A 111 7.67 -6.11 4.43
N VAL A 112 7.60 -6.81 3.28
CA VAL A 112 8.25 -8.12 3.11
C VAL A 112 9.77 -8.01 3.24
N LEU A 113 10.36 -6.95 2.69
CA LEU A 113 11.80 -6.69 2.79
C LEU A 113 12.26 -6.30 4.20
N GLN A 114 11.35 -5.83 5.05
CA GLN A 114 11.57 -5.51 6.46
C GLN A 114 11.35 -6.70 7.40
N HIS A 115 10.86 -7.83 6.87
CA HIS A 115 10.61 -9.06 7.61
C HIS A 115 11.52 -10.20 7.11
N ASN A 116 11.51 -11.32 7.83
CA ASN A 116 12.29 -12.51 7.51
C ASN A 116 11.54 -13.50 6.59
N ASP A 117 10.57 -13.03 5.79
CA ASP A 117 9.75 -13.89 4.92
C ASP A 117 10.54 -14.48 3.74
N VAL A 118 11.56 -13.75 3.28
CA VAL A 118 12.48 -14.12 2.20
C VAL A 118 13.93 -13.89 2.66
N LYS A 119 14.78 -14.89 2.48
CA LYS A 119 16.20 -14.81 2.81
C LYS A 119 17.03 -14.40 1.59
N PHE A 120 17.75 -13.29 1.71
CA PHE A 120 18.69 -12.80 0.71
C PHE A 120 20.12 -13.26 1.07
N ILE A 121 20.84 -13.79 0.08
CA ILE A 121 22.18 -14.35 0.24
C ILE A 121 23.11 -13.81 -0.88
N PRO A 122 24.16 -13.03 -0.54
CA PRO A 122 24.52 -12.55 0.80
C PRO A 122 23.43 -11.64 1.40
N THR A 123 23.49 -11.37 2.70
CA THR A 123 22.62 -10.36 3.31
C THR A 123 22.89 -8.99 2.66
N PHE A 124 21.85 -8.19 2.50
CA PHE A 124 22.00 -6.83 1.98
C PHE A 124 23.04 -6.01 2.78
N PRO A 125 23.86 -5.20 2.10
CA PRO A 125 24.79 -4.29 2.77
C PRO A 125 24.02 -3.32 3.68
N SER A 126 24.71 -2.74 4.68
CA SER A 126 24.10 -1.85 5.68
C SER A 126 23.29 -0.73 5.03
N TRP A 127 23.87 -0.05 4.04
CA TRP A 127 23.23 1.06 3.32
C TRP A 127 21.89 0.71 2.70
N LYS A 128 21.75 -0.52 2.18
CA LYS A 128 20.51 -0.98 1.58
C LYS A 128 19.48 -1.31 2.66
N ARG A 129 19.91 -1.96 3.74
CA ARG A 129 19.03 -2.26 4.88
C ARG A 129 18.53 -0.97 5.51
N GLU A 130 19.41 -0.05 5.84
CA GLU A 130 19.07 1.26 6.40
C GLU A 130 18.08 2.01 5.50
N ALA A 131 18.29 2.00 4.18
CA ALA A 131 17.36 2.58 3.22
C ALA A 131 15.98 1.89 3.22
N ILE A 132 15.95 0.55 3.24
CA ILE A 132 14.69 -0.21 3.30
C ILE A 132 13.93 0.08 4.60
N PHE A 133 14.62 0.15 5.74
CA PHE A 133 14.02 0.42 7.05
C PHE A 133 13.72 1.91 7.29
N ALA A 134 14.25 2.82 6.47
CA ALA A 134 13.91 4.23 6.52
C ALA A 134 12.51 4.50 5.96
N ILE A 135 12.02 3.67 5.04
CA ILE A 135 10.65 3.75 4.49
C ILE A 135 9.69 3.06 5.45
N LYS A 136 8.54 3.67 5.77
CA LYS A 136 7.54 3.04 6.63
C LYS A 136 6.55 2.24 5.80
N MET A 137 6.35 0.98 6.13
CA MET A 137 5.17 0.24 5.69
C MET A 137 4.00 0.61 6.60
N VAL A 138 2.96 1.25 6.06
CA VAL A 138 1.75 1.61 6.82
C VAL A 138 0.65 0.58 6.61
N THR A 139 -0.34 0.56 7.51
CA THR A 139 -1.49 -0.35 7.41
C THR A 139 -2.79 0.44 7.33
N TYR A 140 -3.56 0.18 6.29
CA TYR A 140 -4.80 0.84 5.93
C TYR A 140 -5.92 -0.19 5.78
N THR A 141 -6.91 -0.16 6.65
CA THR A 141 -7.94 -1.21 6.72
C THR A 141 -9.32 -0.62 6.44
N LYS A 142 -9.93 -1.05 5.32
CA LYS A 142 -11.33 -0.73 4.97
C LYS A 142 -12.25 -1.85 5.44
N ASN A 143 -13.18 -1.52 6.33
CA ASN A 143 -14.13 -2.45 6.94
C ASN A 143 -15.48 -2.32 6.27
N PHE A 144 -15.84 -3.27 5.39
CA PHE A 144 -17.06 -3.23 4.59
C PHE A 144 -18.23 -3.91 5.30
N LEU A 145 -19.37 -3.23 5.33
CA LEU A 145 -20.65 -3.69 5.87
C LEU A 145 -21.71 -3.61 4.78
N LYS A 146 -22.39 -4.72 4.51
CA LYS A 146 -23.58 -4.76 3.66
C LYS A 146 -24.82 -4.88 4.52
N PHE A 147 -25.75 -3.95 4.39
CA PHE A 147 -26.99 -3.91 5.16
C PHE A 147 -28.21 -4.31 4.33
N PRO A 148 -29.30 -4.76 4.97
CA PRO A 148 -30.56 -5.05 4.28
C PRO A 148 -31.24 -3.77 3.76
N ARG A 149 -30.99 -2.62 4.41
CA ARG A 149 -31.47 -1.30 3.98
C ARG A 149 -30.49 -0.20 4.37
N LYS A 150 -30.44 0.87 3.58
CA LYS A 150 -29.75 2.12 3.93
C LYS A 150 -30.47 2.83 5.09
N PHE A 151 -29.72 3.22 6.12
CA PHE A 151 -30.22 4.00 7.28
C PHE A 151 -29.44 5.30 7.51
N TRP A 152 -28.36 5.52 6.77
CA TRP A 152 -27.53 6.73 6.83
C TRP A 152 -27.98 7.79 5.81
N LYS A 153 -27.50 9.02 5.97
CA LYS A 153 -27.82 10.16 5.09
C LYS A 153 -27.27 9.97 3.67
N ASN A 154 -27.86 10.67 2.70
CA ASN A 154 -27.36 10.73 1.32
C ASN A 154 -26.10 11.60 1.24
N THR A 155 -24.97 11.05 1.66
CA THR A 155 -23.66 11.68 1.58
C THR A 155 -22.62 10.63 1.22
N GLN A 156 -21.61 11.01 0.44
CA GLN A 156 -20.49 10.12 0.13
C GLN A 156 -19.71 9.82 1.41
N PHE A 157 -19.39 10.85 2.18
CA PHE A 157 -18.58 10.75 3.39
C PHE A 157 -19.29 11.32 4.61
N PHE A 158 -19.00 10.74 5.77
CA PHE A 158 -19.28 11.35 7.07
C PHE A 158 -18.24 10.91 8.10
N LEU A 159 -18.05 11.75 9.11
CA LEU A 159 -17.01 11.58 10.12
C LEU A 159 -17.59 11.25 11.49
N TYR A 160 -16.86 10.46 12.26
CA TYR A 160 -17.14 10.14 13.66
C TYR A 160 -16.01 10.69 14.54
N ALA A 161 -16.36 11.64 15.42
CA ALA A 161 -15.43 12.25 16.35
C ALA A 161 -15.49 11.54 17.70
N ASP A 162 -14.66 10.51 17.88
CA ASP A 162 -14.54 9.85 19.19
C ASP A 162 -13.94 10.80 20.23
N SER A 163 -14.51 10.80 21.44
CA SER A 163 -14.13 11.74 22.51
C SER A 163 -12.79 11.42 23.16
N TYR A 164 -12.29 10.19 23.02
CA TYR A 164 -11.13 9.68 23.75
C TYR A 164 -10.01 9.20 22.82
N ARG A 165 -10.37 8.60 21.68
CA ARG A 165 -9.47 7.83 20.82
C ARG A 165 -9.50 8.34 19.39
N ARG A 166 -8.52 9.19 19.04
CA ARG A 166 -8.32 9.66 17.66
C ARG A 166 -8.11 8.46 16.73
N GLY A 167 -8.79 8.46 15.58
CA GLY A 167 -8.68 7.36 14.61
C GLY A 167 -9.61 6.17 14.88
N TYR A 168 -10.40 6.20 15.96
CA TYR A 168 -11.37 5.14 16.25
C TYR A 168 -12.60 5.23 15.33
N TYR A 169 -12.59 4.41 14.27
CA TYR A 169 -13.65 4.37 13.25
C TYR A 169 -14.11 5.75 12.71
N PRO A 170 -13.18 6.62 12.30
CA PRO A 170 -13.40 8.05 12.14
C PRO A 170 -14.08 8.42 10.82
N GLN A 171 -13.93 7.59 9.79
CA GLN A 171 -14.25 7.95 8.42
C GLN A 171 -15.10 6.87 7.78
N TRP A 172 -16.29 7.28 7.36
CA TRP A 172 -17.28 6.39 6.77
C TRP A 172 -17.56 6.82 5.33
N GLN A 173 -17.62 5.86 4.42
CA GLN A 173 -17.95 6.08 3.02
C GLN A 173 -19.12 5.20 2.58
N SER A 174 -20.15 5.84 2.02
CA SER A 174 -21.29 5.17 1.42
C SER A 174 -20.97 4.79 -0.02
N LEU A 175 -21.03 3.50 -0.34
CA LEU A 175 -21.01 3.03 -1.73
C LEU A 175 -22.41 3.00 -2.36
N SER A 176 -23.44 3.39 -1.61
CA SER A 176 -24.82 3.37 -2.09
C SER A 176 -25.25 4.65 -2.82
N GLU A 177 -24.39 5.67 -2.87
CA GLU A 177 -24.69 6.93 -3.54
C GLU A 177 -24.62 6.81 -5.08
N ILE A 178 -25.25 7.78 -5.76
CA ILE A 178 -25.13 7.95 -7.21
C ILE A 178 -23.66 8.21 -7.55
N GLY A 179 -23.15 7.59 -8.62
CA GLY A 179 -21.74 7.64 -8.99
C GLY A 179 -20.87 6.57 -8.31
N PHE A 180 -21.44 5.72 -7.44
CA PHE A 180 -20.77 4.57 -6.83
C PHE A 180 -21.44 3.25 -7.24
N LEU A 181 -22.04 2.54 -6.28
CA LEU A 181 -22.79 1.31 -6.47
C LEU A 181 -24.23 1.51 -5.94
N PRO A 182 -25.10 2.21 -6.70
CA PRO A 182 -26.44 2.56 -6.24
C PRO A 182 -27.25 1.34 -5.80
N ARG A 183 -27.92 1.46 -4.65
CA ARG A 183 -28.71 0.39 -4.00
C ARG A 183 -27.89 -0.80 -3.50
N SER A 184 -26.56 -0.67 -3.40
CA SER A 184 -25.70 -1.72 -2.82
C SER A 184 -25.97 -1.95 -1.32
N ASN A 185 -26.44 -0.92 -0.62
CA ASN A 185 -26.51 -0.86 0.84
C ASN A 185 -25.16 -1.17 1.50
N ILE A 186 -24.06 -0.87 0.81
CA ILE A 186 -22.71 -1.04 1.34
C ILE A 186 -22.24 0.28 1.92
N LEU A 187 -21.79 0.20 3.17
CA LEU A 187 -21.12 1.25 3.92
C LEU A 187 -19.77 0.67 4.39
N PHE A 188 -18.71 1.45 4.35
CA PHE A 188 -17.45 1.02 4.97
C PHE A 188 -16.86 2.09 5.85
N VAL A 189 -16.08 1.64 6.84
CA VAL A 189 -15.30 2.50 7.72
C VAL A 189 -13.82 2.19 7.58
N THR A 190 -13.03 3.25 7.47
CA THR A 190 -11.57 3.17 7.37
C THR A 190 -10.94 3.39 8.73
N VAL A 191 -9.95 2.55 9.05
CA VAL A 191 -8.99 2.79 10.13
C VAL A 191 -7.57 2.68 9.57
N VAL A 192 -6.59 3.30 10.24
CA VAL A 192 -5.19 3.36 9.80
C VAL A 192 -4.22 3.17 10.98
N THR A 193 -2.98 2.77 10.69
CA THR A 193 -1.88 2.56 11.65
C THR A 193 -2.32 1.82 12.92
N ASP A 194 -2.34 2.47 14.09
CA ASP A 194 -2.56 1.80 15.38
C ASP A 194 -3.93 1.13 15.46
N GLU A 195 -4.94 1.78 14.88
CA GLU A 195 -6.31 1.26 14.84
C GLU A 195 -6.44 0.09 13.88
N SER A 196 -5.74 0.14 12.74
CA SER A 196 -5.64 -1.01 11.84
C SER A 196 -4.97 -2.21 12.51
N TYR A 197 -3.86 -2.00 13.25
CA TYR A 197 -3.19 -3.09 13.94
C TYR A 197 -4.10 -3.78 14.97
N VAL A 198 -4.88 -3.00 15.72
CA VAL A 198 -5.87 -3.52 16.66
C VAL A 198 -6.97 -4.29 15.93
N VAL A 199 -7.54 -3.71 14.87
CA VAL A 199 -8.62 -4.34 14.08
C VAL A 199 -8.18 -5.62 13.39
N GLU A 200 -6.95 -5.67 12.86
CA GLU A 200 -6.43 -6.87 12.20
C GLU A 200 -6.05 -7.97 13.19
N ALA A 201 -5.65 -7.63 14.42
CA ALA A 201 -5.28 -8.58 15.46
C ALA A 201 -6.49 -9.20 16.20
N GLN A 202 -7.69 -8.64 16.05
CA GLN A 202 -8.90 -9.12 16.72
C GLN A 202 -9.81 -9.94 15.77
N SER A 203 -10.80 -10.61 16.37
CA SER A 203 -11.79 -11.39 15.61
C SER A 203 -12.78 -10.49 14.85
N ASN A 204 -13.32 -10.99 13.73
CA ASN A 204 -14.33 -10.25 12.96
C ASN A 204 -15.54 -9.86 13.81
N ASN A 205 -15.97 -10.71 14.75
CA ASN A 205 -17.11 -10.43 15.62
C ASN A 205 -16.83 -9.28 16.60
N GLN A 206 -15.61 -9.20 17.14
CA GLN A 206 -15.21 -8.09 18.00
C GLN A 206 -15.15 -6.78 17.22
N THR A 207 -14.54 -6.78 16.03
CA THR A 207 -14.52 -5.61 15.14
C THR A 207 -15.92 -5.17 14.78
N LEU A 208 -16.78 -6.10 14.34
CA LEU A 208 -18.16 -5.81 13.99
C LEU A 208 -18.94 -5.23 15.17
N SER A 209 -18.78 -5.80 16.38
CA SER A 209 -19.44 -5.30 17.58
C SER A 209 -19.03 -3.86 17.92
N GLN A 210 -17.75 -3.51 17.77
CA GLN A 210 -17.25 -2.15 17.97
C GLN A 210 -17.82 -1.19 16.92
N ILE A 211 -17.77 -1.57 15.64
CA ILE A 211 -18.33 -0.80 14.52
C ILE A 211 -19.83 -0.56 14.72
N MET A 212 -20.60 -1.58 15.11
CA MET A 212 -22.04 -1.45 15.37
C MET A 212 -22.33 -0.58 16.59
N THR A 213 -21.44 -0.56 17.60
CA THR A 213 -21.56 0.36 18.74
C THR A 213 -21.40 1.80 18.28
N VAL A 214 -20.41 2.08 17.42
CA VAL A 214 -20.22 3.41 16.82
C VAL A 214 -21.44 3.80 15.97
N LEU A 215 -21.91 2.93 15.08
CA LEU A 215 -23.09 3.21 14.26
C LEU A 215 -24.35 3.50 15.08
N LYS A 216 -24.60 2.72 16.14
CA LYS A 216 -25.73 2.94 17.06
C LYS A 216 -25.62 4.28 17.80
N SER A 217 -24.41 4.71 18.14
CA SER A 217 -24.18 6.04 18.73
C SER A 217 -24.48 7.19 17.75
N MET A 218 -24.28 6.97 16.45
CA MET A 218 -24.49 7.99 15.40
C MET A 218 -25.94 8.05 14.90
N PHE A 219 -26.59 6.89 14.76
CA PHE A 219 -27.88 6.76 14.09
C PHE A 219 -29.00 6.23 14.99
N GLY A 220 -28.71 5.93 16.25
CA GLY A 220 -29.65 5.35 17.21
C GLY A 220 -29.68 3.81 17.17
N ASN A 221 -30.44 3.22 18.08
CA ASN A 221 -30.49 1.76 18.26
C ASN A 221 -31.33 1.03 17.19
N ASP A 222 -32.18 1.73 16.44
CA ASP A 222 -33.07 1.15 15.42
C ASP A 222 -32.40 1.06 14.04
N ILE A 223 -31.18 0.48 14.01
CA ILE A 223 -30.47 0.17 12.78
C ILE A 223 -30.39 -1.35 12.60
N PRO A 224 -30.50 -1.87 11.36
CA PRO A 224 -30.36 -3.30 11.12
C PRO A 224 -28.92 -3.75 11.36
N ASP A 225 -28.76 -5.01 11.76
CA ASP A 225 -27.46 -5.69 11.65
C ASP A 225 -27.10 -5.90 10.17
N PRO A 226 -25.81 -5.93 9.82
CA PRO A 226 -25.38 -6.17 8.44
C PRO A 226 -25.57 -7.64 8.06
N ASP A 227 -25.97 -7.88 6.82
CA ASP A 227 -26.04 -9.22 6.21
C ASP A 227 -24.64 -9.81 6.01
N ASN A 228 -23.65 -8.95 5.73
CA ASN A 228 -22.26 -9.35 5.52
C ASN A 228 -21.29 -8.32 6.09
N PHE A 229 -20.17 -8.81 6.60
CA PHE A 229 -19.05 -8.03 7.10
C PHE A 229 -17.73 -8.60 6.56
N TYR A 230 -16.89 -7.74 5.98
CA TYR A 230 -15.63 -8.16 5.38
C TYR A 230 -14.55 -7.07 5.46
N TYR A 231 -13.33 -7.49 5.74
CA TYR A 231 -12.11 -6.71 5.54
C TYR A 231 -10.93 -7.65 5.32
N TYR A 232 -9.90 -7.14 4.62
CA TYR A 232 -8.64 -7.85 4.44
C TYR A 232 -7.65 -7.44 5.53
N ARG A 233 -6.81 -8.39 5.97
CA ARG A 233 -5.77 -8.14 6.98
C ARG A 233 -4.42 -7.98 6.29
N TRP A 234 -4.13 -6.77 5.83
CA TRP A 234 -2.94 -6.47 5.02
C TRP A 234 -1.63 -6.65 5.79
N ASN A 235 -1.61 -6.27 7.07
CA ASN A 235 -0.43 -6.40 7.92
C ASN A 235 -0.10 -7.86 8.25
N GLN A 236 -1.14 -8.68 8.41
CA GLN A 236 -0.99 -10.09 8.79
C GLN A 236 -0.61 -11.00 7.61
N ASP A 237 -0.81 -10.53 6.37
CA ASP A 237 -0.46 -11.30 5.19
C ASP A 237 1.06 -11.28 4.94
N PRO A 238 1.75 -12.44 4.96
CA PRO A 238 3.19 -12.51 4.72
C PRO A 238 3.61 -12.12 3.29
N LEU A 239 2.69 -11.99 2.34
CA LEU A 239 2.97 -11.53 0.98
C LEU A 239 2.99 -9.99 0.86
N TYR A 240 2.47 -9.27 1.86
CA TYR A 240 2.35 -7.81 1.83
C TYR A 240 2.95 -7.13 3.07
N ARG A 241 2.73 -7.68 4.28
CA ARG A 241 3.21 -7.14 5.56
C ARG A 241 2.81 -5.67 5.80
N GLY A 242 1.64 -5.29 5.30
CA GLY A 242 1.10 -3.94 5.36
C GLY A 242 0.39 -3.58 4.05
N SER A 243 0.01 -2.31 3.93
CA SER A 243 -0.80 -1.82 2.80
C SER A 243 0.06 -1.16 1.74
N TYR A 244 0.79 -0.11 2.10
CA TYR A 244 1.63 0.64 1.17
C TYR A 244 2.71 1.44 1.91
N SER A 245 3.65 2.01 1.17
CA SER A 245 4.72 2.81 1.76
C SER A 245 4.30 4.23 2.11
N ASN A 246 4.89 4.76 3.18
CA ASN A 246 4.86 6.16 3.55
C ASN A 246 6.30 6.58 3.93
N TRP A 247 6.63 7.85 3.76
CA TRP A 247 7.95 8.39 4.03
C TRP A 247 8.00 9.07 5.39
N PRO A 248 8.74 8.54 6.37
CA PRO A 248 8.97 9.23 7.62
C PRO A 248 9.68 10.58 7.46
N THR A 249 9.50 11.47 8.44
CA THR A 249 10.17 12.78 8.52
C THR A 249 11.70 12.70 8.41
N GLY A 250 12.31 11.59 8.83
CA GLY A 250 13.76 11.37 8.78
C GLY A 250 14.30 10.82 7.46
N THR A 251 13.45 10.53 6.47
CA THR A 251 13.88 9.91 5.21
C THR A 251 14.61 10.93 4.33
N SER A 252 15.90 10.71 4.12
CA SER A 252 16.71 11.53 3.21
C SER A 252 16.59 11.07 1.75
N GLU A 253 16.85 11.98 0.81
CA GLU A 253 16.94 11.65 -0.62
C GLU A 253 18.00 10.58 -0.89
N CYS A 254 19.08 10.57 -0.11
CA CYS A 254 20.13 9.56 -0.19
C CYS A 254 19.66 8.17 0.23
N GLN A 255 18.90 8.06 1.33
CA GLN A 255 18.30 6.79 1.74
C GLN A 255 17.32 6.30 0.66
N PHE A 256 16.55 7.20 0.07
CA PHE A 256 15.66 6.82 -1.01
C PHE A 256 16.42 6.33 -2.27
N ALA A 257 17.45 7.04 -2.72
CA ALA A 257 18.28 6.61 -3.84
C ALA A 257 18.96 5.25 -3.58
N ASN A 258 19.41 5.02 -2.34
CA ASN A 258 19.92 3.72 -1.90
C ASN A 258 18.83 2.62 -1.95
N ALA A 259 17.58 2.93 -1.58
CA ALA A 259 16.48 1.98 -1.68
C ALA A 259 16.25 1.55 -3.14
N GLN A 260 16.38 2.44 -4.11
CA GLN A 260 16.22 2.14 -5.54
C GLN A 260 17.42 1.38 -6.16
N ARG A 261 18.62 1.54 -5.61
CA ARG A 261 19.85 1.04 -6.23
C ARG A 261 19.89 -0.49 -6.37
N SER A 262 20.33 -1.02 -7.51
CA SER A 262 20.54 -2.46 -7.66
C SER A 262 21.71 -2.97 -6.80
N ILE A 263 21.74 -4.27 -6.53
CA ILE A 263 22.89 -4.95 -5.92
C ILE A 263 23.28 -6.13 -6.81
N GLY A 264 24.44 -6.04 -7.46
CA GLY A 264 24.82 -6.96 -8.52
C GLY A 264 23.73 -7.01 -9.59
N ARG A 265 23.21 -8.20 -9.88
CA ARG A 265 22.13 -8.41 -10.86
C ARG A 265 20.70 -8.44 -10.27
N LEU A 266 20.54 -8.02 -9.02
CA LEU A 266 19.25 -7.86 -8.36
C LEU A 266 18.80 -6.40 -8.37
N TYR A 267 17.71 -6.12 -9.08
CA TYR A 267 17.09 -4.80 -9.23
C TYR A 267 15.84 -4.69 -8.37
N PHE A 268 15.37 -3.47 -8.11
CA PHE A 268 14.21 -3.20 -7.24
C PHE A 268 13.24 -2.26 -7.93
N ALA A 269 11.95 -2.61 -7.93
CA ALA A 269 10.88 -1.81 -8.50
C ALA A 269 9.59 -1.99 -7.69
N GLY A 270 8.67 -1.04 -7.79
CA GLY A 270 7.42 -1.03 -7.01
C GLY A 270 7.11 0.35 -6.45
N GLU A 271 5.93 0.51 -5.86
CA GLU A 271 5.44 1.82 -5.39
C GLU A 271 6.39 2.48 -4.40
N ALA A 272 7.00 1.71 -3.49
CA ALA A 272 7.90 2.23 -2.45
C ALA A 272 9.18 2.86 -3.01
N TYR A 273 9.48 2.60 -4.29
CA TYR A 273 10.63 3.14 -5.01
C TYR A 273 10.24 4.31 -5.91
N SER A 274 9.04 4.87 -5.79
CA SER A 274 8.63 6.09 -6.50
C SER A 274 8.63 7.29 -5.58
N GLN A 275 9.48 8.30 -5.85
CA GLN A 275 9.54 9.51 -5.02
C GLN A 275 8.27 10.36 -5.11
N LYS A 276 7.68 10.39 -6.30
CA LYS A 276 6.49 11.18 -6.58
C LYS A 276 5.19 10.46 -6.24
N TYR A 277 5.19 9.13 -6.34
CA TYR A 277 3.94 8.35 -6.35
C TYR A 277 4.00 7.14 -5.39
N PHE A 278 4.84 7.22 -4.35
CA PHE A 278 4.82 6.22 -3.27
C PHE A 278 3.39 6.11 -2.71
N GLY A 279 2.96 4.90 -2.38
CA GLY A 279 1.59 4.62 -1.98
C GLY A 279 0.66 4.20 -3.11
N PHE A 280 0.99 4.52 -4.38
CA PHE A 280 0.02 4.44 -5.48
C PHE A 280 0.40 3.44 -6.59
N VAL A 281 -0.63 2.93 -7.26
CA VAL A 281 -0.51 1.93 -8.33
C VAL A 281 0.27 2.44 -9.54
N HIS A 282 0.03 3.69 -9.96
CA HIS A 282 0.76 4.26 -11.10
C HIS A 282 2.24 4.48 -10.77
N GLY A 283 2.58 4.72 -9.49
CA GLY A 283 3.97 4.71 -9.02
C GLY A 283 4.64 3.35 -9.23
N ALA A 284 3.97 2.26 -8.84
CA ALA A 284 4.45 0.91 -9.10
C ALA A 284 4.62 0.63 -10.60
N TYR A 285 3.65 1.05 -11.42
CA TYR A 285 3.70 0.89 -12.88
C TYR A 285 4.88 1.63 -13.50
N MET A 286 5.08 2.90 -13.15
CA MET A 286 6.18 3.70 -13.68
C MET A 286 7.55 3.17 -13.28
N GLU A 287 7.73 2.77 -12.01
CA GLU A 287 8.98 2.16 -11.56
C GLU A 287 9.22 0.80 -12.23
N GLY A 288 8.17 0.01 -12.43
CA GLY A 288 8.22 -1.24 -13.20
C GLY A 288 8.69 -1.02 -14.65
N LEU A 289 8.14 -0.02 -15.34
CA LEU A 289 8.58 0.36 -16.69
C LEU A 289 10.04 0.85 -16.70
N ARG A 290 10.41 1.70 -15.74
CA ARG A 290 11.76 2.28 -15.65
C ARG A 290 12.81 1.20 -15.46
N VAL A 291 12.61 0.30 -14.50
CA VAL A 291 13.56 -0.77 -14.18
C VAL A 291 13.51 -1.89 -15.23
N GLY A 292 12.33 -2.20 -15.77
CA GLY A 292 12.17 -3.16 -16.87
C GLY A 292 12.96 -2.77 -18.11
N LYS A 293 12.90 -1.50 -18.53
CA LYS A 293 13.72 -0.98 -19.64
C LYS A 293 15.21 -1.10 -19.35
N LEU A 294 15.63 -0.70 -18.15
CA LEU A 294 17.04 -0.76 -17.74
C LEU A 294 17.59 -2.20 -17.79
N VAL A 295 16.82 -3.18 -17.30
CA VAL A 295 17.22 -4.59 -17.37
C VAL A 295 17.18 -5.12 -18.81
N ALA A 296 16.22 -4.71 -19.63
CA ALA A 296 16.16 -5.08 -21.04
C ALA A 296 17.39 -4.59 -21.83
N ASP A 297 17.87 -3.37 -21.55
CA ASP A 297 19.08 -2.81 -22.14
C ASP A 297 20.34 -3.59 -21.71
N CYS A 298 20.39 -4.03 -20.45
CA CYS A 298 21.43 -4.92 -19.94
C CYS A 298 21.44 -6.27 -20.67
N VAL A 299 20.27 -6.90 -20.84
CA VAL A 299 20.13 -8.21 -21.51
C VAL A 299 20.48 -8.10 -22.99
N SER A 300 20.17 -6.98 -23.64
CA SER A 300 20.44 -6.75 -25.07
C SER A 300 21.89 -6.36 -25.37
N GLY A 301 22.74 -6.19 -24.35
CA GLY A 301 24.16 -5.83 -24.52
C GLY A 301 24.40 -4.37 -24.95
N ASN A 302 23.36 -3.54 -25.01
CA ASN A 302 23.43 -2.19 -25.60
C ASN A 302 24.02 -1.13 -24.66
N SER A 303 23.99 -1.36 -23.35
CA SER A 303 24.77 -0.67 -22.30
C SER A 303 24.08 -0.96 -20.96
N CYS A 304 24.68 -1.80 -20.13
CA CYS A 304 24.13 -2.07 -18.81
C CYS A 304 24.49 -0.91 -17.88
N VAL A 305 23.72 0.18 -17.95
CA VAL A 305 23.88 1.32 -17.05
C VAL A 305 23.33 0.87 -15.70
N THR A 306 24.21 0.47 -14.79
CA THR A 306 23.89 0.46 -13.36
C THR A 306 23.48 1.88 -13.03
N SER A 307 22.18 2.13 -12.85
CA SER A 307 21.56 3.45 -12.72
C SER A 307 22.55 4.56 -12.36
N ASN A 308 22.80 5.50 -13.28
CA ASN A 308 23.47 6.78 -13.02
C ASN A 308 22.58 7.65 -12.11
N LEU A 309 22.23 7.13 -10.93
CA LEU A 309 21.89 7.95 -9.79
C LEU A 309 23.24 8.52 -9.35
N ASP A 310 23.37 9.84 -9.50
CA ASP A 310 24.53 10.68 -9.21
C ASP A 310 25.52 10.06 -8.20
N TYR A 311 26.82 10.21 -8.46
CA TYR A 311 27.91 9.80 -7.57
C TYR A 311 27.87 10.42 -6.16
N SER A 312 26.83 11.19 -5.85
CA SER A 312 26.52 11.75 -4.54
C SER A 312 25.32 11.05 -3.89
N CYS A 313 25.35 9.72 -3.71
CA CYS A 313 24.99 9.05 -2.45
C CYS A 313 25.08 7.51 -2.50
N GLN A 314 25.55 6.97 -1.38
CA GLN A 314 25.79 5.59 -1.00
C GLN A 314 25.66 5.64 0.54
N ARG A 315 26.76 5.32 1.25
CA ARG A 315 26.89 5.15 2.69
C ARG A 315 26.31 3.84 3.15
#